data_AF-A0A1X1ZQX7-F1
#
_entry.id   AF-A0A1X1ZQX7-F1
#
_cell.length_a   1.000
_cell.length_b   1.000
_cell.length_c   1.000
_cell.angle_alpha   90.00
_cell.angle_beta   90.00
_cell.angle_gamma   90.00
#
_symmetry.space_group_name_H-M   'P 1'
#
loop_
_entity.id
_entity.type
_entity.pdbx_description
1 polymer ?
#
loop_
_entity_poly.entity_id
_entity_poly.type
_entity_poly.pdbx_seq_one_letter_code
_entity_poly.pdbx_strand_id
1 'polypeptide(L)'
;MRRRVRALRNVTFLDGHDAVRLTSTRHRGRVTGLVLARRDSGAEQTLEADLVVDATGRGSRTPLFLEQLGYGRPREDTLMVHGTYSSRRVQLAPGTLRENFTITAAEPRRPTAFAMFAGEDDMVSDRSEFLHPSTMARLLGRPRNGLHPKRKEHRATT
;
A
#
# COMPACT_ATOMS: atom_id res chain seq x y z
N MET A 1 9.07 -7.27 12.34
CA MET A 1 8.72 -5.82 12.43
C MET A 1 7.92 -5.32 13.65
N ARG A 2 6.64 -5.68 13.91
CA ARG A 2 5.78 -5.02 14.95
C ARG A 2 6.39 -5.00 16.37
N ARG A 3 7.07 -6.08 16.78
CA ARG A 3 7.78 -6.17 18.08
C ARG A 3 8.86 -5.10 18.23
N ARG A 4 9.62 -4.83 17.16
CA ARG A 4 10.72 -3.84 17.16
C ARG A 4 10.17 -2.43 17.37
N VAL A 5 9.08 -2.08 16.68
CA VAL A 5 8.44 -0.77 16.80
C VAL A 5 7.82 -0.57 18.19
N ARG A 6 7.19 -1.62 18.76
CA ARG A 6 6.65 -1.58 20.14
C ARG A 6 7.71 -1.32 21.22
N ALA A 7 8.99 -1.56 20.94
CA ALA A 7 10.08 -1.33 21.88
C ALA A 7 10.60 0.13 21.86
N LEU A 8 10.17 0.96 20.91
CA LEU A 8 10.59 2.36 20.82
C LEU A 8 9.85 3.19 21.87
N ARG A 9 10.59 3.92 22.71
CA ARG A 9 10.02 4.69 23.83
C ARG A 9 9.18 5.89 23.38
N ASN A 10 9.43 6.41 22.18
CA ASN A 10 8.76 7.56 21.60
C ASN A 10 7.58 7.18 20.69
N VAL A 11 7.10 5.94 20.75
CA VAL A 11 5.96 5.47 19.98
C VAL A 11 4.84 5.03 20.90
N THR A 12 3.69 5.67 20.75
CA THR A 12 2.46 5.30 21.44
C THR A 12 1.52 4.61 20.46
N PHE A 13 0.98 3.46 20.86
CA PHE A 13 -0.05 2.74 20.10
C PHE A 13 -1.41 3.06 20.70
N LEU A 14 -2.30 3.62 19.88
CA LEU A 14 -3.69 3.88 20.24
C LEU A 14 -4.60 2.96 19.42
N ASP A 15 -4.83 1.76 19.94
CA ASP A 15 -5.70 0.76 19.32
C ASP A 15 -7.19 1.11 19.57
N GLY A 16 -8.12 0.51 18.81
CA GLY A 16 -9.57 0.69 19.03
C GLY A 16 -10.16 2.04 18.60
N HIS A 17 -9.40 2.84 17.85
CA HIS A 17 -9.86 4.14 17.33
C HIS A 17 -9.82 4.15 15.80
N ASP A 18 -10.68 4.98 15.22
CA ASP A 18 -10.70 5.31 13.80
C ASP A 18 -10.38 6.80 13.61
N ALA A 19 -9.53 7.13 12.64
CA ALA A 19 -9.31 8.51 12.22
C ALA A 19 -10.48 8.95 11.34
N VAL A 20 -11.27 9.92 11.82
CA VAL A 20 -12.54 10.30 11.17
C VAL A 20 -12.49 11.65 10.45
N ARG A 21 -11.57 12.55 10.84
CA ARG A 21 -11.41 13.87 10.24
C ARG A 21 -10.02 14.46 10.51
N LEU A 22 -9.48 15.27 9.61
CA LEU A 22 -8.28 16.07 9.86
C LEU A 22 -8.64 17.42 10.49
N THR A 23 -7.82 17.91 11.41
CA THR A 23 -7.86 19.31 11.85
C THR A 23 -6.88 20.14 11.02
N SER A 24 -7.21 21.40 10.79
CA SER A 24 -6.38 22.30 9.99
C SER A 24 -6.51 23.74 10.44
N THR A 25 -5.56 24.57 10.02
CA THR A 25 -5.64 26.03 10.15
C THR A 25 -6.91 26.58 9.49
N ARG A 26 -7.32 27.80 9.85
CA ARG A 26 -8.53 28.44 9.31
C ARG A 26 -8.58 28.50 7.77
N HIS A 27 -7.43 28.71 7.12
CA HIS A 27 -7.30 28.73 5.66
C HIS A 27 -7.09 27.34 5.05
N ARG A 28 -7.11 26.27 5.86
CA ARG A 28 -7.00 24.85 5.49
C ARG A 28 -5.70 24.42 4.81
N GLY A 29 -4.73 25.34 4.66
CA GLY A 29 -3.43 25.10 4.03
C GLY A 29 -2.41 24.32 4.86
N ARG A 30 -2.69 24.07 6.15
CA ARG A 30 -1.85 23.25 7.04
C ARG A 30 -2.71 22.39 7.94
N VAL A 31 -2.44 21.09 7.95
CA VAL A 31 -3.00 20.12 8.91
C VAL A 31 -2.38 20.37 10.30
N THR A 32 -3.20 20.31 11.35
CA THR A 32 -2.78 20.55 12.74
C THR A 32 -3.06 19.34 13.64
N GLY A 33 -3.57 18.25 13.09
CA GLY A 33 -3.94 17.06 13.85
C GLY A 33 -5.05 16.27 13.19
N LEU A 34 -5.69 15.41 13.98
CA LEU A 34 -6.82 14.60 13.56
C LEU A 34 -7.84 14.42 14.69
N VAL A 35 -9.07 14.15 14.30
CA VAL A 35 -10.13 13.70 15.18
C VAL A 35 -10.23 12.19 15.09
N LEU A 36 -10.18 11.55 16.25
CA LEU A 36 -10.28 10.12 16.47
C LEU A 36 -11.65 9.81 17.04
N ALA A 37 -12.31 8.78 16.53
CA ALA A 37 -13.51 8.21 17.13
C ALA A 37 -13.18 6.86 17.75
N ARG A 38 -13.65 6.62 18.98
CA ARG A 38 -13.60 5.28 19.58
C ARG A 38 -14.53 4.32 18.83
N ARG A 39 -14.07 3.12 18.50
CA ARG A 39 -14.87 2.14 17.74
C ARG A 39 -16.06 1.57 18.50
N ASP A 40 -16.00 1.54 19.84
CA ASP A 40 -17.05 0.98 20.69
C ASP A 40 -18.19 1.96 20.97
N SER A 41 -17.89 3.25 21.11
CA SER A 41 -18.87 4.27 21.50
C SER A 41 -19.09 5.36 20.46
N GLY A 42 -18.20 5.50 19.47
CA GLY A 42 -18.16 6.63 18.55
C GLY A 42 -17.68 7.94 19.18
N ALA A 43 -17.29 7.94 20.47
CA ALA A 43 -16.85 9.15 21.14
C ALA A 43 -15.63 9.77 20.45
N GLU A 44 -15.72 11.05 20.10
CA GLU A 44 -14.67 11.77 19.39
C GLU A 44 -13.69 12.45 20.36
N GLN A 45 -12.40 12.41 20.01
CA GLN A 45 -11.35 13.20 20.65
C GLN A 45 -10.43 13.79 19.58
N THR A 46 -9.92 15.00 19.83
CA THR A 46 -8.95 15.64 18.94
C THR A 46 -7.54 15.36 19.42
N LEU A 47 -6.67 14.93 18.50
CA LEU A 47 -5.24 14.76 18.72
C LEU A 47 -4.50 15.79 17.87
N GLU A 48 -3.88 16.76 18.53
CA GLU A 48 -3.02 17.75 17.89
C GLU A 48 -1.70 17.10 17.44
N ALA A 49 -1.23 17.47 16.25
CA ALA A 49 0.01 16.98 15.67
C ALA A 49 0.59 17.97 14.65
N ASP A 50 1.92 18.06 14.62
CA ASP A 50 2.63 18.85 13.62
C ASP A 50 2.70 18.16 12.26
N LEU A 51 2.59 16.83 12.24
CA LEU A 51 2.61 16.00 11.04
C LEU A 51 1.63 14.83 11.20
N VAL A 52 0.80 14.64 10.18
CA VAL A 52 -0.08 13.48 10.07
C VAL A 52 0.32 12.69 8.82
N VAL A 53 0.57 11.39 8.98
CA VAL A 53 0.90 10.48 7.89
C VAL A 53 -0.22 9.45 7.77
N ASP A 54 -0.92 9.42 6.63
CA ASP A 54 -1.88 8.35 6.36
C ASP A 54 -1.14 7.09 5.89
N ALA A 55 -1.09 6.09 6.77
CA ALA A 55 -0.54 4.77 6.51
C ALA A 55 -1.60 3.66 6.58
N THR A 56 -2.87 3.99 6.35
CA THR A 56 -4.01 3.04 6.43
C THR A 56 -4.14 2.12 5.19
N GLY A 57 -3.33 2.36 4.16
CA GLY A 57 -3.21 1.48 3.00
C GLY A 57 -4.43 1.51 2.09
N ARG A 58 -4.86 0.35 1.58
CA ARG A 58 -5.93 0.23 0.56
C ARG A 58 -7.28 0.78 1.03
N GLY A 59 -7.53 0.80 2.34
CA GLY A 59 -8.75 1.36 2.95
C GLY A 59 -8.63 2.85 3.31
N SER A 60 -7.66 3.56 2.72
CA SER A 60 -7.39 4.95 3.05
C SER A 60 -8.59 5.87 2.83
N ARG A 61 -8.79 6.75 3.81
CA ARG A 61 -9.79 7.82 3.78
C ARG A 61 -9.21 9.15 3.31
N THR A 62 -7.95 9.18 2.85
CA THR A 62 -7.30 10.41 2.36
C THR A 62 -8.14 11.14 1.30
N PRO A 63 -8.74 10.49 0.28
CA PRO A 63 -9.58 11.20 -0.68
C PRO A 63 -10.75 11.95 -0.03
N LEU A 64 -11.39 11.33 0.97
CA LEU A 64 -12.47 11.95 1.74
C LEU A 64 -11.96 13.12 2.60
N PHE A 65 -10.79 12.98 3.23
CA PHE A 65 -10.21 14.06 4.03
C PHE A 65 -9.86 15.28 3.18
N LEU A 66 -9.29 15.08 2.00
CA LEU A 66 -9.00 16.16 1.05
C LEU A 66 -10.28 16.89 0.62
N GLU A 67 -11.34 16.13 0.32
CA GLU A 67 -12.66 16.67 0.01
C GLU A 67 -13.25 17.49 1.18
N GLN A 68 -13.19 16.98 2.41
CA GLN A 68 -13.64 17.70 3.62
C GLN A 68 -12.87 18.99 3.86
N LEU A 69 -11.59 19.03 3.49
CA LEU A 69 -10.76 20.24 3.52
C LEU A 69 -11.06 21.18 2.34
N GLY A 70 -11.80 20.74 1.33
CA GLY A 70 -12.18 21.53 0.15
C GLY A 70 -11.23 21.41 -1.04
N TYR A 71 -10.29 20.46 -1.02
CA TYR A 71 -9.31 20.25 -2.09
C TYR A 71 -9.82 19.41 -3.26
N GLY A 72 -11.10 19.03 -3.25
CA GLY A 72 -11.68 18.11 -4.22
C GLY A 72 -11.15 16.68 -4.06
N ARG A 73 -11.88 15.71 -4.62
CA ARG A 73 -11.40 14.32 -4.64
C ARG A 73 -10.37 14.13 -5.75
N PRO A 74 -9.22 13.49 -5.47
CA PRO A 74 -8.32 13.06 -6.53
C PRO A 74 -9.03 12.09 -7.46
N ARG A 75 -8.63 12.07 -8.73
CA ARG A 75 -9.13 11.09 -9.69
C ARG A 75 -8.73 9.69 -9.22
N GLU A 76 -9.72 8.82 -9.08
CA GLU A 76 -9.52 7.41 -8.73
C GLU A 76 -9.65 6.54 -10.00
N ASP A 77 -8.62 5.76 -10.30
CA ASP A 77 -8.68 4.74 -11.34
C ASP A 77 -8.79 3.36 -10.67
N THR A 78 -9.87 2.63 -10.92
CA THR A 78 -10.10 1.30 -10.34
C THR A 78 -9.81 0.21 -11.36
N LEU A 79 -8.90 -0.71 -11.02
CA LEU A 79 -8.68 -1.94 -11.78
C LEU A 79 -9.35 -3.11 -11.07
N MET A 80 -10.46 -3.58 -11.63
CA MET A 80 -11.04 -4.86 -11.27
C MET A 80 -10.11 -5.99 -11.72
N VAL A 81 -9.53 -6.71 -10.76
CA VAL A 81 -8.72 -7.91 -10.98
C VAL A 81 -9.51 -9.09 -10.45
N HIS A 82 -9.97 -10.00 -11.33
CA HIS A 82 -10.55 -11.26 -10.90
C HIS A 82 -9.41 -12.24 -10.61
N GLY A 83 -8.79 -12.08 -9.45
CA GLY A 83 -7.72 -12.94 -8.97
C GLY A 83 -7.99 -13.41 -7.55
N THR A 84 -7.62 -14.64 -7.24
CA THR A 84 -7.55 -15.13 -5.86
C THR A 84 -6.09 -15.35 -5.53
N TYR A 85 -5.65 -14.91 -4.35
CA TYR A 85 -4.30 -15.21 -3.88
C TYR A 85 -4.35 -16.08 -2.63
N SER A 86 -3.37 -16.96 -2.51
CA SER A 86 -3.00 -17.65 -1.28
C SER A 86 -1.53 -17.38 -1.02
N SER A 87 -1.17 -17.25 0.25
CA SER A 87 0.22 -17.05 0.65
C SER A 87 0.52 -17.91 1.86
N ARG A 88 1.71 -18.49 1.91
CA ARG A 88 2.21 -19.17 3.10
C ARG A 88 3.59 -18.61 3.46
N ARG A 89 3.94 -18.79 4.73
CA ARG A 89 5.28 -18.53 5.23
C ARG A 89 5.97 -19.87 5.41
N VAL A 90 7.17 -19.99 4.89
CA VAL A 90 8.03 -21.16 5.05
C VAL A 90 9.36 -20.71 5.64
N GLN A 91 9.93 -21.49 6.54
CA GLN A 91 11.28 -21.26 7.04
C GLN A 91 12.22 -22.10 6.20
N LEU A 92 13.26 -21.48 5.66
CA LEU A 92 14.29 -22.20 4.90
C LEU A 92 15.59 -22.21 5.69
N ALA A 93 16.36 -23.30 5.57
CA ALA A 93 17.69 -23.32 6.16
C ALA A 93 18.58 -22.27 5.48
N PRO A 94 19.52 -21.62 6.21
CA PRO A 94 20.45 -20.68 5.61
C PRO A 94 21.16 -21.28 4.39
N GLY A 95 21.23 -20.51 3.30
CA GLY A 95 21.86 -20.95 2.05
C GLY A 95 21.04 -21.92 1.18
N THR A 96 19.79 -22.26 1.57
CA THR A 96 18.91 -23.12 0.75
C THR A 96 18.55 -22.50 -0.60
N LEU A 97 18.32 -21.19 -0.63
CA LEU A 97 18.08 -20.43 -1.85
C LEU A 97 19.27 -19.52 -2.11
N ARG A 98 19.73 -19.46 -3.36
CA ARG A 98 20.76 -18.52 -3.80
C ARG A 98 20.15 -17.16 -4.14
N GLU A 99 18.93 -17.16 -4.65
CA GLU A 99 18.18 -15.96 -5.04
C GLU A 99 17.21 -15.53 -3.94
N ASN A 100 17.17 -14.24 -3.64
CA ASN A 100 16.23 -13.66 -2.65
C ASN A 100 14.80 -13.53 -3.18
N PHE A 101 14.58 -13.84 -4.45
CA PHE A 101 13.33 -13.60 -5.15
C PHE A 101 13.14 -14.52 -6.35
N THR A 102 11.94 -15.06 -6.51
CA THR A 102 11.51 -15.73 -7.75
C THR A 102 10.10 -15.30 -8.09
N ILE A 103 9.86 -15.01 -9.38
CA ILE A 103 8.52 -14.87 -9.95
C ILE A 103 8.37 -15.87 -11.08
N THR A 104 7.25 -16.56 -11.06
CA THR A 104 6.66 -17.23 -12.21
C THR A 104 5.42 -16.45 -12.60
N ALA A 105 5.42 -15.82 -13.78
CA ALA A 105 4.27 -15.07 -14.26
C ALA A 105 3.13 -16.01 -14.66
N ALA A 106 1.89 -15.51 -14.59
CA ALA A 106 0.75 -16.22 -15.16
C ALA A 106 0.84 -16.16 -16.69
N GLU A 107 0.47 -17.27 -17.33
CA GLU A 107 0.42 -17.44 -18.78
C GLU A 107 -0.97 -17.94 -19.19
N PRO A 108 -1.42 -17.76 -20.45
CA PRO A 108 -2.74 -18.21 -20.88
C PRO A 108 -3.05 -19.68 -20.59
N ARG A 109 -2.03 -20.56 -20.63
CA ARG A 109 -2.16 -22.01 -20.33
C ARG A 109 -1.81 -22.37 -18.88
N ARG A 110 -1.30 -21.41 -18.11
CA ARG A 110 -0.96 -21.53 -16.68
C ARG A 110 -1.39 -20.24 -15.97
N PRO A 111 -2.68 -20.08 -15.65
CA PRO A 111 -3.23 -18.83 -15.11
C PRO A 111 -2.82 -18.54 -13.65
N THR A 112 -1.90 -19.33 -13.08
CA THR A 112 -1.38 -19.14 -11.73
C THR A 112 -0.01 -18.49 -11.81
N ALA A 113 0.10 -17.30 -11.23
CA ALA A 113 1.38 -16.68 -10.93
C ALA A 113 1.87 -17.18 -9.56
N PHE A 114 3.18 -17.24 -9.40
CA PHE A 114 3.83 -17.54 -8.13
C PHE A 114 4.91 -16.50 -7.90
N ALA A 115 4.99 -15.96 -6.68
CA ALA A 115 6.08 -15.11 -6.26
C ALA A 115 6.56 -15.57 -4.89
N MET A 116 7.87 -15.58 -4.69
CA MET A 116 8.50 -15.93 -3.43
C MET A 116 9.54 -14.89 -3.07
N PHE A 117 9.47 -14.36 -1.85
CA PHE A 117 10.34 -13.29 -1.37
C PHE A 117 11.01 -13.70 -0.07
N ALA A 118 12.33 -13.52 0.01
CA ALA A 118 13.04 -13.57 1.29
C ALA A 118 12.52 -12.47 2.22
N GLY A 119 12.12 -12.88 3.43
CA GLY A 119 11.66 -12.02 4.53
C GLY A 119 12.69 -11.97 5.66
N GLU A 120 12.34 -11.27 6.75
CA GLU A 120 13.18 -11.22 7.97
C GLU A 120 13.36 -12.63 8.57
N ASP A 121 14.52 -12.90 9.19
CA ASP A 121 14.81 -14.12 9.97
C ASP A 121 14.72 -15.45 9.20
N ASP A 122 15.28 -15.53 7.97
CA ASP A 122 15.25 -16.70 7.07
C ASP A 122 13.83 -17.22 6.72
N MET A 123 12.81 -16.38 6.98
CA MET A 123 11.44 -16.65 6.59
C MET A 123 11.25 -16.25 5.15
N VAL A 124 10.69 -17.14 4.35
CA VAL A 124 10.31 -16.84 2.98
C VAL A 124 8.79 -16.83 2.87
N SER A 125 8.24 -15.79 2.27
CA SER A 125 6.81 -15.73 1.97
C SER A 125 6.60 -16.15 0.54
N ASP A 126 5.87 -17.23 0.33
CA ASP A 126 5.31 -17.55 -0.98
C ASP A 126 3.94 -16.88 -1.13
N ARG A 127 3.63 -16.53 -2.37
CA ARG A 127 2.34 -16.01 -2.79
C ARG A 127 2.02 -16.61 -4.14
N SER A 128 1.00 -17.45 -4.20
CA SER A 128 0.38 -17.90 -5.44
C SER A 128 -0.87 -17.07 -5.71
N GLU A 129 -0.99 -16.56 -6.93
CA GLU A 129 -2.15 -15.79 -7.36
C GLU A 129 -2.73 -16.43 -8.63
N PHE A 130 -3.96 -16.90 -8.54
CA PHE A 130 -4.71 -17.40 -9.68
C PHE A 130 -5.46 -16.22 -10.33
N LEU A 131 -5.15 -15.92 -11.58
CA LEU A 131 -5.85 -14.90 -12.36
C LEU A 131 -6.88 -15.55 -13.26
N HIS A 132 -8.13 -15.10 -13.18
CA HIS A 132 -9.19 -15.57 -14.06
C HIS A 132 -8.83 -15.30 -15.54
N PRO A 133 -9.15 -16.20 -16.49
CA PRO A 133 -8.79 -16.04 -17.91
C PRO A 133 -9.23 -14.71 -18.54
N SER A 134 -10.40 -14.16 -18.14
CA SER A 134 -10.86 -12.85 -18.62
C SER A 134 -9.97 -11.68 -18.17
N THR A 135 -9.36 -11.78 -16.99
CA THR A 135 -8.38 -10.81 -16.49
C THR A 135 -7.07 -10.92 -17.28
N MET A 136 -6.67 -12.13 -17.65
CA MET A 136 -5.48 -12.37 -18.47
C MET A 136 -5.60 -11.84 -19.90
N ALA A 137 -6.73 -12.07 -20.55
CA ALA A 137 -7.00 -11.50 -21.87
C ALA A 137 -6.95 -9.95 -21.86
N ARG A 138 -7.43 -9.32 -20.78
CA ARG A 138 -7.43 -7.86 -20.62
C ARG A 138 -6.05 -7.27 -20.35
N LEU A 139 -5.18 -8.00 -19.64
CA LEU A 139 -3.80 -7.60 -19.36
C LEU A 139 -2.87 -7.81 -20.56
N LEU A 140 -3.05 -8.91 -21.30
CA LEU A 140 -2.24 -9.28 -22.47
C LEU A 140 -2.70 -8.60 -23.77
N GLY A 141 -3.99 -8.26 -23.87
CA GLY A 141 -4.58 -7.61 -25.06
C GLY A 141 -4.49 -6.08 -25.08
N ARG A 142 -3.92 -5.44 -24.07
CA ARG A 142 -3.64 -4.00 -24.11
C ARG A 142 -2.34 -3.76 -24.88
N PRO A 143 -2.32 -2.94 -25.95
CA PRO A 143 -1.06 -2.43 -26.46
C PRO A 143 -0.33 -1.68 -25.33
N ARG A 144 0.99 -1.84 -25.24
CA ARG A 144 1.86 -1.10 -24.32
C ARG A 144 1.93 0.40 -24.70
N ASN A 145 0.82 1.07 -24.91
CA ASN A 145 0.78 2.51 -25.13
C ASN A 145 0.75 3.20 -23.76
N GLY A 146 1.93 3.61 -23.28
CA GLY A 146 2.04 4.38 -22.04
C GLY A 146 3.43 4.44 -21.38
N LEU A 147 4.44 3.73 -21.89
CA LEU A 147 5.83 4.06 -21.53
C LEU A 147 6.27 5.26 -22.36
N HIS A 148 6.04 6.47 -21.85
CA HIS A 148 6.78 7.64 -22.34
C HIS A 148 8.28 7.35 -22.18
N PRO A 149 9.09 7.39 -23.26
CA PRO A 149 10.53 7.35 -23.10
C PRO A 149 10.94 8.65 -22.40
N LYS A 150 11.50 8.55 -21.18
CA LYS A 150 12.24 9.67 -20.60
C LYS A 150 13.46 9.92 -21.51
N ARG A 151 13.37 10.92 -22.38
CA ARG A 151 14.53 11.53 -23.02
C ARG A 151 15.46 12.01 -21.90
N LYS A 152 16.64 11.41 -21.79
CA LYS A 152 17.76 12.03 -21.08
C LYS A 152 18.36 13.07 -22.02
N GLU A 153 17.95 14.33 -21.88
CA GLU A 153 18.76 15.43 -22.39
C GLU A 153 19.98 15.57 -21.49
N HIS A 154 21.15 15.19 -22.00
CA HIS A 154 22.43 15.68 -21.47
C HIS A 154 22.64 17.08 -22.04
N ARG A 155 22.42 18.10 -21.21
CA ARG A 155 22.96 19.44 -21.48
C ARG A 155 24.24 19.55 -20.65
N ALA A 156 25.37 19.33 -21.30
CA ALA A 156 26.67 19.70 -20.77
C ALA A 156 26.83 21.21 -20.95
N THR A 157 27.04 21.91 -19.84
CA THR A 157 27.50 23.28 -19.77
C THR A 157 28.97 23.34 -20.19
N THR A 158 29.31 24.24 -21.10
CA THR A 158 30.56 25.00 -21.09
C THR A 158 30.24 26.36 -21.70
#